data_AF-A0A7W7MUP5-F1
#
_entry.id   AF-A0A7W7MUP5-F1
#
_cell.length_a   1.000
_cell.length_b   1.000
_cell.length_c   1.000
_cell.angle_alpha   90.00
_cell.angle_beta   90.00
_cell.angle_gamma   90.00
#
_symmetry.space_group_name_H-M   'P 1'
#
loop_
_entity.id
_entity.type
_entity.pdbx_description
1 polymer ?
#
loop_
_entity_poly.entity_id
_entity_poly.type
_entity_poly.pdbx_seq_one_letter_code
_entity_poly.pdbx_strand_id
1 'polypeptide(L)' 'MTSAAVRHGGQMLAAGLIDEVAMDVAPVVLGSGKRYFGPVDAQHLLEDPDVVIQGNRVLHLRYRVRR' A
#
# COMPACT_ATOMS: atom_id res chain seq x y z
N MET A 1 -0.20 4.43 19.25
CA MET A 1 1.19 4.34 18.73
C MET A 1 1.19 3.82 17.30
N THR A 2 1.50 4.68 16.33
CA THR A 2 1.75 4.27 14.93
C THR A 2 3.08 3.52 14.89
N SER A 3 3.14 2.35 14.25
CA SER A 3 4.41 1.64 14.05
C SER A 3 5.35 2.52 13.23
N ALA A 4 6.65 2.55 13.57
CA ALA A 4 7.65 3.32 12.84
C ALA A 4 7.63 2.98 11.34
N ALA A 5 7.48 1.70 10.98
CA ALA A 5 7.41 1.25 9.59
C ALA A 5 6.25 1.89 8.80
N VAL A 6 5.06 2.02 9.41
CA VAL A 6 3.88 2.63 8.76
C VAL A 6 4.10 4.11 8.50
N ARG A 7 4.69 4.83 9.46
CA ARG A 7 4.99 6.26 9.33
C ARG A 7 6.06 6.50 8.26
N HIS A 8 7.14 5.74 8.30
CA HIS A 8 8.23 5.89 7.34
C HIS A 8 7.81 5.48 5.93
N GLY A 9 6.98 4.44 5.78
CA GLY A 9 6.40 4.06 4.48
C GLY A 9 5.61 5.21 3.83
N GLY A 10 4.74 5.88 4.60
CA GLY A 10 4.01 7.05 4.11
C GLY A 10 4.91 8.22 3.73
N GLN A 11 5.95 8.50 4.53
CA GLN A 11 6.93 9.55 4.22
C GLN A 11 7.73 9.26 2.94
N MET A 12 8.15 8.01 2.74
CA MET A 12 8.89 7.61 1.55
C MET A 12 8.00 7.67 0.29
N LEU A 13 6.74 7.26 0.41
CA LEU A 13 5.76 7.40 -0.68
C LEU A 13 5.56 8.88 -1.04
N ALA A 14 5.35 9.74 -0.03
CA ALA A 14 5.21 11.19 -0.21
C ALA A 14 6.46 11.83 -0.84
N ALA A 15 7.65 11.33 -0.51
CA ALA A 15 8.90 11.80 -1.08
C ALA A 15 9.19 11.26 -2.49
N GLY A 16 8.31 10.44 -3.07
CA GLY A 16 8.53 9.83 -4.40
C GLY A 16 9.67 8.81 -4.44
N LEU A 17 10.04 8.25 -3.28
CA LEU A 17 11.13 7.28 -3.15
C LEU A 17 10.67 5.82 -3.31
N ILE A 18 9.37 5.61 -3.56
CA ILE A 18 8.77 4.31 -3.75
C ILE A 18 8.42 4.16 -5.23
N ASP A 19 9.06 3.23 -5.92
CA ASP A 19 8.75 2.93 -7.32
C ASP A 19 7.60 1.90 -7.46
N GLU A 20 7.41 1.04 -6.45
CA GLU A 20 6.41 -0.03 -6.46
C GLU A 20 5.70 -0.20 -5.11
N VAL A 21 4.41 -0.55 -5.16
CA VAL A 21 3.61 -0.89 -3.99
C VAL A 21 3.06 -2.31 -4.15
N ALA A 22 3.45 -3.20 -3.24
CA ALA A 22 2.87 -4.53 -3.10
C ALA A 22 1.72 -4.48 -2.08
N MET A 23 0.53 -4.93 -2.46
CA MET A 23 -0.64 -4.99 -1.59
C MET A 23 -1.21 -6.41 -1.52
N ASP A 24 -1.46 -6.87 -0.30
CA ASP A 24 -2.12 -8.14 -0.03
C ASP A 24 -3.56 -7.87 0.44
N VAL A 25 -4.54 -8.29 -0.36
CA VAL A 25 -5.97 -8.14 -0.04
C VAL A 25 -6.51 -9.44 0.54
N ALA A 26 -6.77 -9.44 1.85
CA ALA A 26 -7.46 -10.52 2.53
C ALA A 26 -8.99 -10.29 2.49
N PRO A 27 -9.83 -11.34 2.33
CA PRO A 27 -11.28 -11.23 2.30
C PRO A 27 -11.84 -11.10 3.72
N VAL A 28 -11.53 -9.98 4.39
CA VAL A 28 -11.95 -9.67 5.76
C VAL A 28 -12.33 -8.21 5.90
N VAL A 29 -13.41 -7.94 6.64
CA VAL A 29 -13.78 -6.59 7.06
C VAL A 29 -13.36 -6.42 8.51
N LEU A 30 -12.34 -5.60 8.76
CA LEU A 30 -11.73 -5.46 10.09
C LEU A 30 -12.54 -4.58 11.07
N GLY A 31 -13.46 -3.75 10.57
CA GLY A 31 -14.25 -2.82 11.38
C GLY A 31 -13.48 -1.60 11.92
N SER A 32 -12.20 -1.77 12.29
CA SER A 32 -11.27 -0.69 12.63
C SER A 32 -9.82 -1.11 12.35
N GLY A 33 -8.89 -0.16 12.28
CA GLY A 33 -7.49 -0.50 12.00
C GLY A 33 -6.57 0.70 11.77
N LYS A 34 -5.33 0.41 11.37
CA LYS A 34 -4.35 1.42 10.97
C LYS A 34 -4.34 1.53 9.44
N ARG A 35 -4.23 2.76 8.93
CA ARG A 35 -4.03 3.00 7.49
C ARG A 35 -2.66 2.44 7.08
N TYR A 36 -2.59 1.82 5.91
CA TYR A 36 -1.41 1.11 5.41
C TYR A 36 -0.15 2.01 5.33
N PHE A 37 -0.31 3.23 4.82
CA PHE A 37 0.76 4.26 4.77
C PHE A 37 0.63 5.33 5.86
N GLY A 38 -0.22 5.12 6.87
CA GLY A 38 -0.54 6.18 7.83
C GLY A 38 -1.20 7.40 7.14
N PRO A 39 -1.00 8.62 7.66
CA PRO A 39 -1.44 9.84 6.99
C PRO A 39 -0.55 10.14 5.78
N VAL A 40 -1.17 10.36 4.62
CA VAL A 40 -0.53 10.77 3.37
C VAL A 40 -1.34 11.95 2.84
N ASP A 41 -0.72 13.12 2.74
CA ASP A 41 -1.41 14.39 2.42
C ASP A 41 -1.47 14.68 0.91
N ALA A 42 -0.80 13.86 0.10
CA ALA A 42 -0.76 13.97 -1.36
C ALA A 42 -1.44 12.78 -2.03
N GLN A 43 -2.07 13.03 -3.18
CA GLN A 43 -2.57 11.97 -4.04
C GLN A 43 -1.39 11.31 -4.79
N HIS A 44 -1.24 10.00 -4.63
CA HIS A 44 -0.31 9.19 -5.42
C HIS A 44 -1.11 8.25 -6.31
N LEU A 45 -0.98 8.43 -7.63
CA LEU A 45 -1.62 7.52 -8.58
C LEU A 45 -0.77 6.25 -8.69
N LEU A 46 -1.42 5.11 -8.55
CA LEU A 46 -0.86 3.81 -8.89
C LEU A 46 -1.36 3.45 -10.29
N GLU A 47 -0.47 2.94 -11.13
CA GLU A 47 -0.85 2.38 -12.43
C GLU A 47 -1.69 1.11 -12.26
N ASP A 48 -2.12 0.49 -13.36
CA ASP A 48 -2.71 -0.86 -13.30
C ASP A 48 -1.71 -1.87 -12.70
N PRO A 49 -2.20 -2.91 -12.01
CA PRO A 49 -1.30 -3.88 -11.39
C PRO A 49 -0.54 -4.66 -12.45
N ASP A 50 0.79 -4.72 -12.34
CA ASP A 50 1.64 -5.51 -13.21
C ASP A 50 1.75 -6.97 -12.74
N VAL A 51 1.37 -7.24 -11.49
CA VAL A 51 1.25 -8.58 -10.91
C VAL A 51 -0.10 -8.73 -10.23
N VAL A 52 -0.80 -9.82 -10.55
CA VAL A 52 -2.04 -10.27 -9.91
C VAL A 52 -1.94 -11.77 -9.67
N ILE A 53 -1.79 -12.19 -8.41
CA ILE A 53 -1.66 -13.60 -8.04
C ILE A 53 -2.73 -13.95 -7.01
N GLN A 54 -3.58 -14.91 -7.36
CA GLN A 54 -4.53 -15.49 -6.41
C GLN A 54 -3.79 -16.45 -5.47
N GLY A 55 -3.76 -16.10 -4.18
CA GLY A 55 -3.29 -16.95 -3.10
C GLY A 55 -4.43 -17.65 -2.36
N ASN A 56 -4.08 -18.39 -1.31
CA ASN A 56 -5.06 -18.98 -0.41
C ASN A 56 -5.60 -17.91 0.56
N ARG A 57 -6.84 -17.45 0.35
CA ARG A 57 -7.49 -16.38 1.12
C ARG A 57 -6.75 -15.03 1.08
N VAL A 58 -5.99 -14.77 0.02
CA VAL A 58 -5.33 -13.48 -0.20
C VAL A 58 -5.15 -13.27 -1.69
N LEU A 59 -5.29 -12.03 -2.14
CA LEU A 59 -4.92 -11.61 -3.48
C LEU A 59 -3.66 -10.75 -3.38
N HIS A 60 -2.58 -11.21 -4.00
CA HIS A 60 -1.32 -10.49 -4.06
C HIS A 60 -1.31 -9.58 -5.29
N LEU A 61 -1.12 -8.29 -5.07
CA LEU A 61 -1.13 -7.27 -6.10
C LEU A 61 0.19 -6.50 -6.05
N ARG A 62 0.72 -6.14 -7.21
CA ARG A 62 1.83 -5.19 -7.31
C ARG A 62 1.47 -4.09 -8.30
N TYR A 63 1.73 -2.86 -7.88
CA TYR A 63 1.47 -1.65 -8.63
C TYR A 63 2.76 -0.86 -8.81
N ARG A 64 2.93 -0.25 -9.98
CA ARG A 64 3.93 0.80 -10.15
C ARG A 64 3.37 2.14 -9.69
N VAL A 65 4.21 2.93 -9.02
CA VAL A 65 3.85 4.30 -8.64
C VAL A 65 4.09 5.21 -9.84
N ARG A 66 3.07 5.98 -10.20
CA ARG A 66 3.21 7.01 -11.24
C ARG A 66 3.97 8.19 -10.66
N ARG A 67 5.02 8.64 -11.36
CA ARG A 67 5.79 9.83 -11.03
C ARG A 67 5.07 11.12 -11.41
#